data_AF-A0A9E1KWI8-F1
#
_entry.id   AF-A0A9E1KWI8-F1
#
_cell.length_a   1.000
_cell.length_b   1.000
_cell.length_c   1.000
_cell.angle_alpha   90.00
_cell.angle_beta   90.00
_cell.angle_gamma   90.00
#
_symmetry.space_group_name_H-M   'P 1'
#
loop_
_entity.id
_entity.type
_entity.pdbx_description
1 polymer ?
#
loop_
_entity_poly.entity_id
_entity_poly.type
_entity_poly.pdbx_seq_one_letter_code
_entity_poly.pdbx_strand_id
1 'polypeptide(L)'
;MPNKKNSYVLDGHSVDHVRNRNETKAVQILNEVLSEFKDFDHCQLCIEDIYGLTINQLPVRYIQVGGLNLKKGISDDEIRKIARESIQRVIEKPSHSIPGK
;
A
#
# COMPACT_ATOMS: atom_id res chain seq x y z
N MET A 1 13.51 -15.77 -13.77
CA MET A 1 12.58 -16.78 -13.23
C MET A 1 11.16 -16.29 -13.47
N PRO A 2 10.25 -17.03 -14.13
CA PRO A 2 8.88 -16.56 -14.28
C PRO A 2 8.20 -16.67 -12.91
N ASN A 3 7.69 -15.54 -12.43
CA ASN A 3 7.02 -15.38 -11.15
C ASN A 3 5.77 -16.27 -11.12
N LYS A 4 5.73 -17.27 -10.25
CA LYS A 4 4.61 -18.22 -10.13
C LYS A 4 3.42 -17.45 -9.56
N LYS A 5 2.49 -17.00 -10.42
CA LYS A 5 1.24 -16.37 -9.97
C LYS A 5 0.50 -17.39 -9.10
N ASN A 6 0.40 -17.12 -7.81
CA ASN A 6 -0.55 -17.81 -6.94
C ASN A 6 -1.95 -17.44 -7.46
N SER A 7 -2.62 -18.41 -8.08
CA SER A 7 -4.00 -18.25 -8.56
C SER A 7 -4.95 -18.63 -7.44
N TYR A 8 -5.87 -17.74 -7.10
CA TYR A 8 -6.90 -18.00 -6.09
C TYR A 8 -8.21 -18.39 -6.79
N VAL A 9 -8.75 -19.55 -6.41
CA VAL A 9 -10.02 -20.08 -6.93
C VAL A 9 -11.00 -20.21 -5.77
N LEU A 10 -12.19 -19.63 -5.91
CA LEU A 10 -13.31 -19.75 -4.97
C LEU A 10 -14.49 -20.37 -5.72
N ASP A 11 -14.97 -21.52 -5.27
CA ASP A 11 -16.10 -22.24 -5.87
C ASP A 11 -15.97 -22.43 -7.40
N GLY A 12 -14.78 -22.78 -7.87
CA GLY A 12 -14.50 -22.96 -9.31
C GLY A 12 -14.29 -21.66 -10.10
N HIS A 13 -14.43 -20.49 -9.48
CA HIS A 13 -14.21 -19.19 -10.11
C HIS A 13 -12.86 -18.59 -9.71
N SER A 14 -12.06 -18.16 -10.71
CA SER A 14 -10.82 -17.42 -10.45
C SER A 14 -11.15 -16.01 -9.95
N VAL A 15 -10.53 -15.60 -8.85
CA VAL A 15 -10.62 -14.23 -8.30
C VAL A 15 -9.37 -13.40 -8.55
N ASP A 16 -8.47 -13.85 -9.43
CA ASP A 16 -7.22 -13.16 -9.76
C ASP A 16 -7.43 -11.81 -10.45
N HIS A 17 -8.64 -11.52 -10.91
CA HIS A 17 -8.99 -10.22 -11.49
C HIS A 17 -9.46 -9.21 -10.43
N VAL A 18 -9.75 -9.66 -9.20
CA VAL A 18 -10.20 -8.81 -8.10
C VAL A 18 -8.99 -8.12 -7.50
N ARG A 19 -8.89 -6.80 -7.66
CA ARG A 19 -7.77 -5.98 -7.15
C ARG A 19 -8.30 -4.74 -6.47
N ASN A 20 -7.62 -4.32 -5.39
CA ASN A 20 -7.94 -3.07 -4.71
C ASN A 20 -7.30 -1.90 -5.48
N ARG A 21 -8.11 -1.05 -6.11
CA ARG A 21 -7.56 0.09 -6.87
C ARG A 21 -6.82 1.10 -6.01
N ASN A 22 -7.16 1.20 -4.74
CA ASN A 22 -6.51 2.14 -3.85
C ASN A 22 -5.09 1.69 -3.50
N GLU A 23 -4.81 0.39 -3.55
CA GLU A 23 -3.46 -0.17 -3.39
C GLU A 23 -2.52 0.33 -4.50
N THR A 24 -2.95 0.28 -5.76
CA THR A 24 -2.17 0.78 -6.88
C THR A 24 -1.90 2.29 -6.78
N LYS A 25 -2.91 3.07 -6.37
CA LYS A 25 -2.74 4.52 -6.13
C LYS A 25 -1.78 4.81 -4.99
N ALA A 26 -1.86 4.03 -3.91
CA ALA A 26 -0.99 4.18 -2.74
C ALA A 26 0.47 4.02 -3.13
N VAL A 27 0.82 3.02 -3.94
CA VAL A 27 2.21 2.81 -4.40
C VAL A 27 2.75 4.02 -5.16
N GLN A 28 1.96 4.60 -6.06
CA GLN A 28 2.37 5.78 -6.83
C GLN A 28 2.63 6.97 -5.90
N ILE A 29 1.71 7.24 -4.98
CA ILE A 29 1.79 8.35 -4.04
C ILE A 29 2.92 8.14 -3.01
N LEU A 30 3.13 6.92 -2.53
CA LEU A 30 4.23 6.59 -1.63
C LEU A 30 5.59 6.91 -2.28
N ASN A 31 5.78 6.58 -3.55
CA ASN A 31 7.00 6.94 -4.27
C ASN A 31 7.23 8.46 -4.36
N GLU A 32 6.15 9.24 -4.52
CA GLU A 32 6.24 10.72 -4.50
C GLU A 32 6.63 11.22 -3.10
N VAL A 33 5.90 10.77 -2.08
CA VAL A 33 5.99 11.29 -0.70
C VAL A 33 7.28 10.86 0.00
N LEU A 34 7.82 9.67 -0.29
CA LEU A 34 9.08 9.20 0.32
C LEU A 34 10.23 10.18 0.10
N SER A 35 10.26 10.90 -1.03
CA SER A 35 11.28 11.90 -1.32
C SER A 35 11.26 13.12 -0.39
N GLU A 36 10.15 13.34 0.33
CA GLU A 36 10.01 14.42 1.31
C GLU A 36 10.79 14.13 2.62
N PHE A 37 11.11 12.86 2.90
CA PHE A 37 11.72 12.41 4.16
C PHE A 37 13.19 12.05 3.98
N LYS A 38 14.07 13.07 3.92
CA LYS A 38 15.50 12.89 3.62
C LYS A 38 16.28 12.04 4.62
N ASP A 39 15.83 11.99 5.87
CA ASP A 39 16.48 11.25 6.95
C ASP A 39 15.99 9.80 7.04
N PHE A 40 15.07 9.39 6.17
CA PHE A 40 14.59 8.02 6.12
C PHE A 40 15.67 7.09 5.53
N ASP A 41 15.93 5.98 6.20
CA ASP A 41 17.00 5.05 5.85
C ASP A 41 16.68 4.13 4.66
N HIS A 42 15.44 4.19 4.17
CA HIS A 42 14.93 3.35 3.07
C HIS A 42 15.12 1.85 3.30
N CYS A 43 15.16 1.40 4.56
CA CYS A 43 15.30 -0.01 4.88
C CYS A 43 14.13 -0.82 4.29
N GLN A 44 14.41 -2.02 3.76
CA GLN A 44 13.37 -2.83 3.12
C GLN A 44 12.17 -3.12 4.04
N LEU A 45 12.43 -3.51 5.30
CA LEU A 45 11.38 -3.76 6.30
C LEU A 45 10.54 -2.51 6.56
N CYS A 46 11.16 -1.34 6.55
CA CYS A 46 10.50 -0.06 6.78
C CYS A 46 9.58 0.29 5.60
N ILE A 47 10.06 0.08 4.37
CA ILE A 47 9.25 0.25 3.17
C ILE A 47 8.04 -0.67 3.19
N GLU A 48 8.23 -1.94 3.56
CA GLU A 48 7.16 -2.93 3.68
C GLU A 48 6.14 -2.53 4.78
N ASP A 49 6.61 -2.04 5.93
CA ASP A 49 5.76 -1.55 7.02
C ASP A 49 4.97 -0.28 6.62
N ILE A 50 5.63 0.69 5.97
CA ILE A 50 4.99 1.91 5.47
C ILE A 50 3.90 1.54 4.47
N TYR A 51 4.21 0.63 3.54
CA TYR A 51 3.24 0.12 2.59
C TYR A 51 2.05 -0.51 3.30
N GLY A 52 2.29 -1.47 4.21
CA GLY A 52 1.24 -2.16 4.96
C GLY A 52 0.36 -1.22 5.77
N LEU A 53 0.97 -0.29 6.51
CA LEU A 53 0.26 0.73 7.30
C LEU A 53 -0.59 1.64 6.43
N THR A 54 -0.07 2.06 5.27
CA THR A 54 -0.80 2.93 4.35
C THR A 54 -2.03 2.22 3.81
N ILE A 55 -1.86 1.03 3.21
CA ILE A 55 -2.98 0.31 2.56
C ILE A 55 -4.07 -0.12 3.53
N ASN A 56 -3.70 -0.45 4.79
CA ASN A 56 -4.66 -0.84 5.83
C ASN A 56 -5.58 0.30 6.25
N GLN A 57 -5.19 1.55 6.03
CA GLN A 57 -5.98 2.74 6.35
C GLN A 57 -6.86 3.20 5.19
N LEU A 58 -6.64 2.68 3.97
CA LEU A 58 -7.42 3.07 2.80
C LEU A 58 -8.77 2.33 2.78
N PRO A 59 -9.87 3.01 2.40
CA PRO A 59 -11.13 2.32 2.19
C PRO A 59 -10.95 1.30 1.08
N VAL A 60 -11.47 0.10 1.27
CA VAL A 60 -11.32 -0.97 0.28
C VAL A 60 -12.14 -0.65 -0.96
N ARG A 61 -11.49 -0.64 -2.14
CA ARG A 61 -12.15 -0.43 -3.43
C ARG A 61 -11.76 -1.53 -4.43
N TYR A 62 -12.45 -2.66 -4.32
CA TYR A 62 -12.34 -3.72 -5.30
C TYR A 62 -13.11 -3.37 -6.56
N ILE A 63 -12.47 -3.53 -7.71
CA ILE A 63 -13.15 -3.48 -9.00
C ILE A 63 -13.37 -4.90 -9.49
N GLN A 64 -14.65 -5.23 -9.71
CA GLN A 64 -15.03 -6.38 -10.51
C GLN A 64 -15.10 -5.93 -11.96
N VAL A 65 -14.44 -6.66 -12.87
CA VAL A 65 -14.56 -6.40 -14.31
C VAL A 65 -16.02 -6.67 -14.70
N GLY A 66 -16.78 -5.62 -15.01
CA GLY A 66 -18.22 -5.70 -15.36
C GLY A 66 -19.22 -5.30 -14.26
N GLY A 67 -18.76 -4.93 -13.04
CA GLY A 67 -19.64 -4.56 -11.92
C GLY A 67 -19.88 -3.06 -11.75
N LEU A 68 -21.03 -2.69 -11.17
CA LEU A 68 -21.41 -1.29 -10.86
C LEU A 68 -20.55 -0.74 -9.70
N ASN A 69 -19.75 0.29 -9.97
CA ASN A 69 -18.89 0.93 -8.96
C ASN A 69 -19.70 1.88 -8.05
N LEU A 70 -20.09 1.43 -6.86
CA LEU A 70 -21.03 2.14 -5.98
C LEU A 70 -20.42 3.07 -4.90
N LYS A 71 -19.09 3.21 -4.80
CA LYS A 71 -18.46 4.06 -3.75
C LYS A 71 -17.68 5.24 -4.31
N LYS A 72 -17.91 6.43 -3.73
CA LYS A 72 -17.06 7.63 -3.91
C LYS A 72 -15.64 7.26 -3.47
N GLY A 73 -14.68 7.42 -4.37
CA GLY A 73 -13.28 7.06 -4.10
C GLY A 73 -12.63 7.97 -3.05
N ILE A 74 -11.55 7.49 -2.43
CA ILE A 74 -10.64 8.35 -1.67
C ILE A 74 -9.89 9.29 -2.63
N SER A 75 -9.69 10.54 -2.23
CA SER A 75 -8.93 11.52 -3.01
C SER A 75 -7.43 11.26 -2.87
N ASP A 76 -6.65 11.72 -3.84
CA ASP A 76 -5.19 11.53 -3.81
C ASP A 76 -4.55 12.32 -2.64
N ASP A 77 -5.12 13.47 -2.26
CA ASP A 77 -4.64 14.25 -1.11
C ASP A 77 -4.85 13.54 0.24
N GLU A 78 -5.96 12.81 0.39
CA GLU A 78 -6.20 12.00 1.58
C GLU A 78 -5.20 10.82 1.62
N ILE A 79 -4.91 10.20 0.48
CA ILE A 79 -3.89 9.14 0.39
C ILE A 79 -2.50 9.70 0.74
N ARG A 80 -2.14 10.90 0.25
CA ARG A 80 -0.88 11.57 0.61
C ARG A 80 -0.77 11.81 2.10
N LYS A 81 -1.86 12.27 2.74
CA LYS A 81 -1.90 12.48 4.18
C LYS A 81 -1.65 11.17 4.95
N ILE A 82 -2.38 10.11 4.62
CA ILE A 82 -2.21 8.78 5.22
C ILE A 82 -0.79 8.23 5.00
N ALA A 83 -0.23 8.43 3.80
CA ALA A 83 1.13 8.02 3.46
C ALA A 83 2.17 8.73 4.35
N ARG A 84 2.08 10.06 4.48
CA ARG A 84 2.96 10.84 5.36
C ARG A 84 2.88 10.40 6.81
N GLU A 85 1.66 10.19 7.32
CA GLU A 85 1.43 9.70 8.70
C GLU A 85 2.03 8.30 8.91
N SER A 86 1.93 7.42 7.91
CA SER A 86 2.51 6.09 7.96
C SER A 86 4.04 6.10 7.94
N ILE A 87 4.65 6.96 7.11
CA ILE A 87 6.10 7.17 7.06
C ILE A 87 6.60 7.69 8.41
N GLN A 88 5.97 8.73 8.95
CA GLN A 88 6.34 9.32 10.23
C GLN A 88 6.30 8.27 11.37
N ARG A 89 5.25 7.45 11.41
CA ARG A 89 5.10 6.39 12.41
C ARG A 89 6.22 5.35 12.34
N VAL A 90 6.67 4.97 11.14
CA VAL A 90 7.76 4.00 10.96
C VAL A 90 9.11 4.62 11.29
N ILE A 91 9.33 5.91 10.98
CA ILE A 91 10.54 6.63 11.40
C ILE A 91 10.64 6.71 12.92
N GLU A 92 9.52 6.98 13.61
CA GLU A 92 9.48 7.09 15.08
C GLU A 92 9.70 5.74 15.78
N LYS A 93 9.22 4.66 15.17
CA LYS A 93 9.32 3.30 15.72
C LYS A 93 9.62 2.27 14.62
N PRO A 94 10.87 2.22 14.13
CA PRO A 94 11.24 1.30 13.06
C PRO A 94 11.25 -0.15 13.56
N SER A 95 10.85 -1.08 12.69
CA SER A 95 10.83 -2.52 13.00
C SER A 95 12.19 -3.21 12.83
N HIS A 96 13.16 -2.57 12.19
CA HIS A 96 14.51 -3.10 12.08
C HIS A 96 15.33 -2.76 13.34
N SER A 97 16.36 -3.56 13.61
CA SER A 97 17.32 -3.24 14.67
C SER A 97 18.22 -2.11 14.20
N ILE A 98 18.11 -0.93 14.81
CA ILE A 98 19.04 0.17 14.57
C ILE A 98 20.40 -0.24 15.15
N PRO A 99 21.48 -0.37 14.37
CA PRO A 99 22.80 -0.68 14.93
C PRO A 99 23.24 0.47 15.84
N GLY A 100 23.50 0.17 17.12
CA GLY A 100 24.05 1.14 18.08
C GLY A 100 23.05 1.85 19.01
N LYS A 101 21.82 1.34 19.13
CA LYS A 101 20.96 1.58 20.29
C LYS A 101 20.82 0.32 21.13
#